data_AF-A0A7S2M3E8-F1
#
_entry.id   AF-A0A7S2M3E8-F1
#
_cell.length_a   1.000
_cell.length_b   1.000
_cell.length_c   1.000
_cell.angle_alpha   90.00
_cell.angle_beta   90.00
_cell.angle_gamma   90.00
#
_symmetry.space_group_name_H-M   'P 1'
#
loop_
_entity.id
_entity.type
_entity.pdbx_description
1 polymer ?
#
loop_
_entity_poly.entity_id
_entity_poly.type
_entity_poly.pdbx_seq_one_letter_code
_entity_poly.pdbx_strand_id
1 'polypeptide(L)'
;GGVGMGSTVKMVHQLLAGVHIVVAAEALALAAKAGLDVNQMYDIVTGAAGNSWMFGDRGQRMIDNPNDDVRSALAIFVKDLDIVYSEAKRLQAPVPLAACALQQFISGASLGLSKKDDSSVVKVYETLTGVSVSESSNESTAKEGDDVGDIWVLPDGRKEKIFEVADEKEHRLMLSNEY
;
A
#
# COMPACT_ATOMS: atom_id res chain seq x y z
N GLY A 1 -14.82 -10.11 -30.22
CA GLY A 1 -14.84 -11.47 -29.65
C GLY A 1 -16.26 -11.86 -29.35
N GLY A 2 -16.66 -13.11 -29.61
CA GLY A 2 -18.05 -13.58 -29.48
C GLY A 2 -18.64 -13.47 -28.07
N VAL A 3 -19.93 -13.80 -27.95
CA VAL A 3 -20.68 -13.82 -26.68
C VAL A 3 -19.93 -14.70 -25.67
N GLY A 4 -19.55 -14.13 -24.51
CA GLY A 4 -18.79 -14.82 -23.45
C GLY A 4 -17.36 -14.31 -23.23
N MET A 5 -16.70 -13.76 -24.26
CA MET A 5 -15.32 -13.26 -24.13
C MET A 5 -15.18 -12.09 -23.15
N GLY A 6 -16.21 -11.25 -23.01
CA GLY A 6 -16.21 -10.15 -22.04
C GLY A 6 -16.18 -10.62 -20.58
N SER A 7 -16.82 -11.75 -20.28
CA SER A 7 -16.78 -12.35 -18.94
C SER A 7 -15.40 -12.94 -18.64
N THR A 8 -14.75 -13.56 -19.63
CA THR A 8 -13.38 -14.08 -19.50
C THR A 8 -12.36 -12.96 -19.27
N VAL A 9 -12.43 -11.87 -20.04
CA VAL A 9 -11.53 -10.72 -19.84
C VAL A 9 -11.70 -10.12 -18.45
N LYS A 10 -12.95 -9.96 -17.99
CA LYS A 10 -13.24 -9.48 -16.63
C LYS A 10 -12.66 -10.41 -15.57
N MET A 11 -12.78 -11.72 -15.73
CA MET A 11 -12.20 -12.70 -14.80
C MET A 11 -10.69 -12.55 -14.67
N VAL A 12 -9.97 -12.47 -15.80
CA VAL A 12 -8.50 -12.27 -15.79
C VAL A 12 -8.13 -10.95 -15.10
N HIS A 13 -8.89 -9.89 -15.36
CA HIS A 13 -8.70 -8.61 -14.67
C HIS A 13 -8.93 -8.72 -13.16
N GLN A 14 -10.00 -9.40 -12.71
CA GLN A 14 -10.28 -9.56 -11.27
C GLN A 14 -9.23 -10.44 -10.57
N LEU A 15 -8.64 -11.41 -11.27
CA LEU A 15 -7.49 -12.15 -10.77
C LEU A 15 -6.32 -11.21 -10.47
N LEU A 16 -5.90 -10.41 -11.46
CA LEU A 16 -4.80 -9.46 -11.30
C LEU A 16 -5.10 -8.44 -10.19
N ALA A 17 -6.30 -7.87 -10.21
CA ALA A 17 -6.75 -6.89 -9.24
C ALA A 17 -6.68 -7.43 -7.80
N GLY A 18 -7.29 -8.59 -7.55
CA GLY A 18 -7.37 -9.16 -6.21
C GLY A 18 -6.02 -9.58 -5.67
N VAL A 19 -5.18 -10.20 -6.52
CA VAL A 19 -3.82 -10.58 -6.13
C VAL A 19 -2.98 -9.35 -5.81
N HIS A 20 -3.01 -8.31 -6.65
CA HIS A 20 -2.20 -7.11 -6.41
C HIS A 20 -2.62 -6.33 -5.16
N ILE A 21 -3.92 -6.27 -4.84
CA ILE A 21 -4.37 -5.63 -3.58
C ILE A 21 -3.84 -6.41 -2.37
N VAL A 22 -3.93 -7.74 -2.39
CA VAL A 22 -3.48 -8.58 -1.28
C VAL A 22 -1.96 -8.52 -1.11
N VAL A 23 -1.20 -8.53 -2.21
CA VAL A 23 0.26 -8.40 -2.17
C VAL A 23 0.69 -6.98 -1.75
N ALA A 24 -0.07 -5.94 -2.10
CA ALA A 24 0.18 -4.59 -1.59
C ALA A 24 0.03 -4.54 -0.06
N ALA A 25 -1.05 -5.11 0.47
CA ALA A 25 -1.25 -5.24 1.91
C ALA A 25 -0.12 -6.03 2.60
N GLU A 26 0.28 -7.16 2.02
CA GLU A 26 1.38 -7.98 2.52
C GLU A 26 2.70 -7.21 2.55
N ALA A 27 3.04 -6.51 1.46
CA ALA A 27 4.27 -5.76 1.32
C ALA A 27 4.35 -4.58 2.31
N LEU A 28 3.27 -3.82 2.48
CA LEU A 28 3.24 -2.70 3.42
C LEU A 28 3.30 -3.19 4.87
N ALA A 29 2.59 -4.27 5.21
CA ALA A 29 2.67 -4.87 6.54
C ALA A 29 4.07 -5.44 6.84
N LEU A 30 4.74 -6.02 5.83
CA LEU A 30 6.12 -6.48 5.95
C LEU A 30 7.08 -5.31 6.17
N ALA A 31 6.92 -4.21 5.42
CA ALA A 31 7.72 -2.99 5.59
C ALA A 31 7.55 -2.41 7.01
N ALA A 32 6.30 -2.29 7.48
CA ALA A 32 6.01 -1.87 8.85
C ALA A 32 6.66 -2.80 9.87
N LYS A 33 6.55 -4.12 9.68
CA LYS A 33 7.16 -5.12 10.58
C LYS A 33 8.68 -5.06 10.60
N ALA A 34 9.29 -4.66 9.50
CA ALA A 34 10.73 -4.43 9.37
C ALA A 34 11.19 -3.08 9.96
N GLY A 35 10.27 -2.24 10.46
CA GLY A 35 10.59 -0.91 11.00
C GLY A 35 10.94 0.12 9.92
N LEU A 36 10.45 -0.08 8.69
CA LEU A 36 10.61 0.87 7.60
C LEU A 36 9.51 1.93 7.66
N ASP A 37 9.85 3.16 7.25
CA ASP A 37 8.85 4.19 6.96
C ASP A 37 8.03 3.75 5.74
N VAL A 38 6.76 3.43 5.99
CA VAL A 38 5.88 2.88 4.96
C VAL A 38 5.51 3.92 3.89
N ASN A 39 5.49 5.22 4.22
CA ASN A 39 5.29 6.26 3.20
C ASN A 39 6.47 6.29 2.23
N GLN A 40 7.69 6.30 2.78
CA GLN A 40 8.90 6.29 1.96
C GLN A 40 8.97 5.02 1.10
N MET A 41 8.62 3.86 1.67
CA MET A 41 8.56 2.61 0.92
C MET A 41 7.52 2.68 -0.21
N TYR A 42 6.33 3.21 0.07
CA TYR A 42 5.27 3.38 -0.92
C TYR A 42 5.71 4.27 -2.08
N ASP A 43 6.37 5.40 -1.81
CA ASP A 43 6.86 6.31 -2.85
C ASP A 43 7.90 5.62 -3.74
N ILE A 44 8.85 4.89 -3.13
CA ILE A 44 9.88 4.14 -3.86
C ILE A 44 9.24 3.08 -4.78
N VAL A 45 8.32 2.26 -4.27
CA VAL A 45 7.67 1.22 -5.09
C VAL A 45 6.84 1.85 -6.19
N THR A 46 6.13 2.95 -5.92
CA THR A 46 5.26 3.61 -6.89
C THR A 46 6.04 4.11 -8.12
N GLY A 47 7.28 4.57 -7.92
CA GLY A 47 8.21 4.95 -8.99
C GLY A 47 8.98 3.79 -9.64
N ALA A 48 8.90 2.57 -9.11
CA ALA A 48 9.69 1.42 -9.54
C ALA A 48 8.90 0.45 -10.45
N ALA A 49 9.63 -0.43 -11.14
CA ALA A 49 9.04 -1.47 -12.02
C ALA A 49 8.16 -2.49 -11.26
N GLY A 50 8.28 -2.57 -9.93
CA GLY A 50 7.45 -3.43 -9.08
C GLY A 50 6.05 -2.89 -8.80
N ASN A 51 5.72 -1.68 -9.26
CA ASN A 51 4.42 -1.07 -9.03
C ASN A 51 3.27 -1.81 -9.75
N SER A 52 2.06 -1.65 -9.23
CA SER A 52 0.82 -1.90 -9.96
C SER A 52 -0.18 -0.79 -9.67
N TRP A 53 -1.15 -0.59 -10.56
CA TRP A 53 -2.20 0.40 -10.30
C TRP A 53 -2.94 0.14 -8.98
N MET A 54 -3.12 -1.13 -8.60
CA MET A 54 -3.73 -1.50 -7.32
C MET A 54 -2.82 -1.16 -6.13
N PHE A 55 -1.50 -1.33 -6.25
CA PHE A 55 -0.57 -0.94 -5.20
C PHE A 55 -0.60 0.58 -4.97
N GLY A 56 -0.49 1.39 -6.02
CA GLY A 56 -0.58 2.85 -5.89
C GLY A 56 -1.91 3.30 -5.28
N ASP A 57 -3.02 2.83 -5.84
CA ASP A 57 -4.34 3.31 -5.41
C ASP A 57 -4.81 2.74 -4.06
N ARG A 58 -4.64 1.45 -3.78
CA ARG A 58 -5.05 0.85 -2.50
C ARG A 58 -3.99 0.97 -1.42
N GLY A 59 -2.71 0.93 -1.78
CA GLY A 59 -1.61 1.06 -0.82
C GLY A 59 -1.67 2.39 -0.09
N GLN A 60 -1.91 3.50 -0.80
CA GLN A 60 -2.12 4.79 -0.15
C GLN A 60 -3.29 4.75 0.84
N ARG A 61 -4.42 4.14 0.46
CA ARG A 61 -5.59 4.01 1.35
C ARG A 61 -5.34 3.12 2.57
N MET A 62 -4.44 2.13 2.45
CA MET A 62 -4.00 1.31 3.58
C MET A 62 -3.19 2.15 4.58
N ILE A 63 -2.33 3.04 4.06
CA ILE A 63 -1.50 3.95 4.86
C ILE A 63 -2.34 5.03 5.53
N ASP A 64 -3.24 5.67 4.78
CA ASP A 64 -4.12 6.75 5.25
C ASP A 64 -5.16 6.28 6.29
N ASN A 65 -5.17 4.98 6.59
CA ASN A 65 -6.17 4.25 7.37
C ASN A 65 -7.54 4.24 6.66
N PRO A 66 -8.04 3.06 6.23
CA PRO A 66 -9.21 2.93 5.36
C PRO A 66 -10.56 3.24 6.04
N ASN A 67 -10.55 3.97 7.15
CA ASN A 67 -11.74 4.30 7.91
C ASN A 67 -12.45 5.49 7.23
N ASP A 68 -13.45 5.13 6.40
CA ASP A 68 -14.74 5.83 6.20
C ASP A 68 -15.12 6.16 4.75
N ASP A 69 -14.18 6.10 3.80
CA ASP A 69 -14.46 6.23 2.36
C ASP A 69 -14.45 4.85 1.65
N VAL A 70 -15.61 4.18 1.62
CA VAL A 70 -15.76 2.89 0.92
C VAL A 70 -15.95 3.13 -0.57
N ARG A 71 -14.87 3.00 -1.34
CA ARG A 71 -14.92 3.11 -2.81
C ARG A 71 -15.23 1.77 -3.46
N SER A 72 -14.81 0.67 -2.84
CA SER A 72 -15.10 -0.69 -3.28
C SER A 72 -15.09 -1.61 -2.06
N ALA A 73 -16.19 -2.31 -1.80
CA ALA A 73 -16.31 -3.13 -0.60
C ALA A 73 -15.47 -4.41 -0.69
N LEU A 74 -14.85 -4.81 0.42
CA LEU A 74 -14.08 -6.04 0.55
C LEU A 74 -14.86 -7.28 0.08
N ALA A 75 -16.16 -7.35 0.38
CA ALA A 75 -17.03 -8.44 -0.05
C ALA A 75 -17.12 -8.60 -1.59
N ILE A 76 -16.87 -7.54 -2.36
CA ILE A 76 -16.82 -7.60 -3.83
C ILE A 76 -15.66 -8.49 -4.27
N PHE A 77 -14.49 -8.34 -3.64
CA PHE A 77 -13.31 -9.14 -3.97
C PHE A 77 -13.43 -10.60 -3.50
N VAL A 78 -14.16 -10.88 -2.40
CA VAL A 78 -14.52 -12.26 -2.03
C VAL A 78 -15.30 -12.91 -3.17
N LYS A 79 -16.38 -12.26 -3.64
CA LYS A 79 -17.22 -12.77 -4.73
C LYS A 79 -16.46 -12.92 -6.05
N ASP A 80 -15.69 -11.89 -6.43
CA ASP A 80 -15.02 -11.88 -7.73
C ASP A 80 -13.90 -12.92 -7.80
N LEU A 81 -13.12 -13.11 -6.73
CA LEU A 81 -12.09 -14.15 -6.70
C LEU A 81 -12.68 -15.56 -6.56
N ASP A 82 -13.86 -15.72 -5.96
CA ASP A 82 -14.58 -17.01 -5.96
C ASP A 82 -15.02 -17.41 -7.38
N ILE A 83 -15.48 -16.44 -8.19
CA ILE A 83 -15.76 -16.65 -9.63
C ILE A 83 -14.49 -17.05 -10.38
N VAL A 84 -13.37 -16.36 -10.15
CA VAL A 84 -12.06 -16.68 -10.76
C VAL A 84 -11.65 -18.11 -10.41
N TYR A 85 -11.71 -18.48 -9.13
CA TYR A 85 -11.32 -19.80 -8.65
C TYR A 85 -12.20 -20.91 -9.23
N SER A 86 -13.52 -20.71 -9.22
CA SER A 86 -14.49 -21.67 -9.75
C SER A 86 -14.30 -21.93 -11.24
N GLU A 87 -14.07 -20.86 -12.01
CA GLU A 87 -13.88 -20.96 -13.45
C GLU A 87 -12.51 -21.54 -13.82
N ALA A 88 -11.45 -21.17 -13.09
CA ALA A 88 -10.13 -21.78 -13.24
C ALA A 88 -10.17 -23.29 -12.96
N LYS A 89 -10.93 -23.73 -11.93
CA LYS A 89 -11.16 -25.15 -11.65
C LYS A 89 -11.89 -25.85 -12.80
N ARG A 90 -12.95 -25.23 -13.35
CA ARG A 90 -13.68 -25.77 -14.51
C ARG A 90 -12.78 -25.94 -15.73
N LEU A 91 -11.86 -25.00 -15.94
CA LEU A 91 -10.89 -25.01 -17.05
C LEU A 91 -9.65 -25.86 -16.78
N GLN A 92 -9.49 -26.40 -15.56
CA GLN A 92 -8.27 -27.07 -15.11
C GLN A 92 -7.00 -26.20 -15.23
N ALA A 93 -7.16 -24.88 -15.07
CA ALA A 93 -6.07 -23.91 -15.09
C ALA A 93 -5.62 -23.60 -13.64
N PRO A 94 -4.35 -23.83 -13.27
CA PRO A 94 -3.89 -23.56 -11.90
C PRO A 94 -3.77 -22.05 -11.64
N VAL A 95 -4.43 -21.57 -10.56
CA VAL A 95 -4.40 -20.17 -10.12
C VAL A 95 -4.02 -20.04 -8.64
N PRO A 96 -2.85 -20.56 -8.21
CA PRO A 96 -2.50 -20.65 -6.79
C PRO A 96 -2.49 -19.29 -6.08
N LEU A 97 -2.00 -18.23 -6.74
CA LEU A 97 -1.97 -16.88 -6.17
C LEU A 97 -3.38 -16.31 -5.95
N ALA A 98 -4.30 -16.56 -6.87
CA ALA A 98 -5.70 -16.14 -6.72
C ALA A 98 -6.37 -16.87 -5.54
N ALA A 99 -6.07 -18.17 -5.37
CA ALA A 99 -6.56 -18.95 -4.24
C ALA A 99 -6.03 -18.41 -2.91
N CYS A 100 -4.74 -18.06 -2.83
CA CYS A 100 -4.17 -17.41 -1.65
C CYS A 100 -4.83 -16.05 -1.38
N ALA A 101 -4.98 -15.21 -2.41
CA ALA A 101 -5.64 -13.91 -2.28
C ALA A 101 -7.08 -14.02 -1.78
N LEU A 102 -7.85 -14.98 -2.31
CA LEU A 102 -9.21 -15.27 -1.87
C LEU A 102 -9.26 -15.59 -0.36
N GLN A 103 -8.31 -16.37 0.16
CA GLN A 103 -8.26 -16.68 1.59
C GLN A 103 -7.98 -15.45 2.45
N GLN A 104 -7.18 -14.49 1.97
CA GLN A 104 -6.96 -13.24 2.71
C GLN A 104 -8.22 -12.37 2.76
N PHE A 105 -8.98 -12.29 1.67
CA PHE A 105 -10.27 -11.60 1.67
C PHE A 105 -11.32 -12.32 2.53
N ILE A 106 -11.37 -13.66 2.54
CA ILE A 106 -12.24 -14.42 3.45
C ILE A 106 -11.86 -14.16 4.91
N SER A 107 -10.56 -14.08 5.20
CA SER A 107 -10.06 -13.75 6.53
C SER A 107 -10.49 -12.33 6.93
N GLY A 108 -10.35 -11.34 6.04
CA GLY A 108 -10.84 -9.98 6.27
C GLY A 108 -12.36 -9.92 6.50
N ALA A 109 -13.14 -10.67 5.72
CA ALA A 109 -14.58 -10.78 5.93
C ALA A 109 -14.91 -11.37 7.31
N SER A 110 -14.14 -12.36 7.76
CA SER A 110 -14.28 -12.99 9.08
C SER A 110 -13.92 -12.05 10.23
N LEU A 111 -13.07 -11.05 9.99
CA LEU A 111 -12.79 -9.93 10.90
C LEU A 111 -13.88 -8.84 10.88
N GLY A 112 -15.00 -9.04 10.19
CA GLY A 112 -16.10 -8.08 10.10
C GLY A 112 -15.89 -6.96 9.08
N LEU A 113 -14.88 -7.09 8.20
CA LEU A 113 -14.50 -6.04 7.25
C LEU A 113 -15.25 -6.11 5.91
N SER A 114 -16.24 -7.01 5.76
CA SER A 114 -16.95 -7.22 4.49
C SER A 114 -17.53 -5.95 3.86
N LYS A 115 -17.99 -5.00 4.69
CA LYS A 115 -18.57 -3.72 4.24
C LYS A 115 -17.56 -2.57 4.19
N LYS A 116 -16.31 -2.80 4.60
CA LYS A 116 -15.23 -1.81 4.55
C LYS A 116 -14.58 -1.82 3.17
N ASP A 117 -13.77 -0.80 2.88
CA ASP A 117 -13.04 -0.70 1.62
C ASP A 117 -12.13 -1.92 1.41
N ASP A 118 -11.90 -2.31 0.16
CA ASP A 118 -11.08 -3.46 -0.21
C ASP A 118 -9.63 -3.34 0.30
N SER A 119 -9.13 -2.11 0.45
CA SER A 119 -7.86 -1.80 1.13
C SER A 119 -7.81 -2.26 2.60
N SER A 120 -8.96 -2.43 3.27
CA SER A 120 -9.02 -2.93 4.65
C SER A 120 -8.51 -4.37 4.81
N VAL A 121 -8.23 -5.10 3.72
CA VAL A 121 -7.56 -6.40 3.79
C VAL A 121 -6.18 -6.31 4.47
N VAL A 122 -5.54 -5.13 4.51
CA VAL A 122 -4.31 -4.89 5.28
C VAL A 122 -4.45 -5.25 6.75
N LYS A 123 -5.65 -5.06 7.34
CA LYS A 123 -5.92 -5.37 8.74
C LYS A 123 -5.79 -6.86 9.06
N VAL A 124 -5.92 -7.74 8.06
CA VAL A 124 -5.64 -9.17 8.22
C VAL A 124 -4.16 -9.37 8.58
N TYR A 125 -3.27 -8.69 7.86
CA TYR A 125 -1.83 -8.78 8.11
C TYR A 125 -1.44 -8.08 9.39
N GLU A 126 -1.97 -6.88 9.66
CA GLU A 126 -1.73 -6.16 10.92
C GLU A 126 -2.12 -7.01 12.15
N THR A 127 -3.26 -7.72 12.07
CA THR A 127 -3.71 -8.63 13.12
C THR A 127 -2.73 -9.79 13.34
N LEU A 128 -2.15 -10.34 12.26
CA LEU A 128 -1.24 -11.47 12.33
C LEU A 128 0.19 -11.07 12.76
N THR A 129 0.65 -9.89 12.36
CA THR A 129 2.02 -9.41 12.60
C THR A 129 2.14 -8.56 13.86
N GLY A 130 1.02 -8.04 14.38
CA GLY A 130 0.97 -7.16 15.54
C GLY A 130 1.58 -5.78 15.28
N VAL A 131 1.60 -5.32 14.02
CA VAL A 131 2.04 -3.96 13.64
C VAL A 131 0.93 -3.24 12.89
N SER A 132 0.88 -1.93 13.00
CA SER A 132 -0.04 -1.08 12.25
C SER A 132 0.70 -0.38 11.11
N VAL A 133 0.22 -0.57 9.89
CA VAL A 133 0.73 0.08 8.68
C VAL A 133 0.54 1.60 8.78
N SER A 134 -0.63 2.03 9.25
CA SER A 134 -0.95 3.46 9.43
C SER A 134 -0.21 4.16 10.58
N GLU A 135 0.38 3.42 11.52
CA GLU A 135 1.19 3.99 12.61
C GLU A 135 2.68 4.01 12.25
N SER A 136 3.16 3.03 11.48
CA SER A 136 4.55 2.98 11.00
C SER A 136 4.91 4.13 10.04
N SER A 137 3.92 4.74 9.39
CA SER A 137 4.06 5.98 8.61
C SER A 137 4.36 7.22 9.47
N ASN A 138 4.09 7.17 10.78
CA ASN A 138 4.38 8.26 11.72
C ASN A 138 5.70 8.07 12.47
N GLU A 139 6.29 6.86 12.40
CA GLU A 139 7.66 6.58 12.84
C GLU A 139 8.65 6.82 11.70
N SER A 140 8.58 7.99 11.06
CA SER A 140 9.80 8.54 10.45
C SER A 140 10.80 8.62 11.61
N THR A 141 11.71 7.66 11.69
CA THR A 141 12.80 7.65 12.66
C THR A 141 13.67 8.82 12.28
N ALA A 142 13.27 9.99 12.72
CA ALA A 142 14.03 11.18 12.54
C ALA A 142 15.33 10.96 13.29
N LYS A 143 16.39 10.81 12.51
CA LYS A 143 17.74 10.73 13.01
C LYS A 143 18.20 12.16 13.23
N GLU A 144 19.06 12.33 14.21
CA GLU A 144 19.76 13.59 14.38
C GLU A 144 20.82 13.65 13.28
N GLY A 145 20.79 14.71 12.47
CA GLY A 145 21.59 14.80 11.25
C GLY A 145 21.30 16.06 10.44
N ASP A 146 21.95 16.18 9.29
CA ASP A 146 21.95 17.40 8.46
C ASP A 146 21.22 17.22 7.13
N ASP A 147 20.59 16.06 6.88
CA ASP A 147 19.89 15.76 5.63
C ASP A 147 18.39 16.13 5.68
N VAL A 148 17.78 16.35 4.52
CA VAL A 148 16.33 16.60 4.42
C VAL A 148 15.57 15.41 5.04
N GLY A 149 14.78 15.69 6.07
CA GLY A 149 14.06 14.68 6.85
C GLY A 149 14.62 14.41 8.25
N ASP A 150 15.85 14.82 8.54
CA ASP A 150 16.47 14.69 9.86
C ASP A 150 15.91 15.70 10.89
N ILE A 151 16.17 15.46 12.18
CA ILE A 151 15.82 16.36 13.28
C ILE A 151 17.06 17.09 13.80
N TRP A 152 16.92 18.39 14.00
CA TRP A 152 17.83 19.21 14.79
C TRP A 152 17.33 19.40 16.20
N VAL A 153 18.19 19.15 17.19
CA VAL A 153 17.97 19.54 18.58
C VAL A 153 18.65 20.89 18.81
N LEU A 154 17.84 21.93 18.97
CA LEU A 154 18.32 23.28 19.26
C LEU A 154 18.94 23.35 20.68
N PRO A 155 19.81 24.33 20.97
CA PRO A 155 20.43 24.48 22.30
C PRO A 155 19.44 24.65 23.46
N ASP A 156 18.20 25.05 23.16
CA ASP A 156 17.11 25.19 24.13
C ASP A 156 16.27 23.90 24.28
N GLY A 157 16.66 22.81 23.61
CA GLY A 157 16.02 21.50 23.64
C GLY A 157 14.84 21.35 22.68
N ARG A 158 14.48 22.38 21.90
CA ARG A 158 13.45 22.27 20.86
C ARG A 158 13.94 21.38 19.71
N LYS A 159 13.02 20.63 19.11
CA LYS A 159 13.29 19.76 17.98
C LYS A 159 12.67 20.35 16.72
N GLU A 160 13.45 20.52 15.66
CA GLU A 160 13.00 21.02 14.36
C GLU A 160 13.34 20.00 13.27
N LYS A 161 12.42 19.78 12.31
CA LYS A 161 12.64 18.87 11.17
C LYS A 161 13.23 19.66 10.01
N ILE A 162 14.27 19.12 9.37
CA ILE A 162 14.87 19.73 8.18
C ILE A 162 13.96 19.46 6.99
N PHE A 163 13.45 20.54 6.37
CA PHE A 163 12.61 20.47 5.17
C PHE A 163 13.38 20.70 3.88
N GLU A 164 14.53 21.37 3.95
CA GLU A 164 15.39 21.69 2.82
C GLU A 164 16.81 21.92 3.35
N VAL A 165 17.82 21.36 2.67
CA VAL A 165 19.24 21.58 2.99
C VAL A 165 19.76 22.58 1.98
N ALA A 166 20.23 23.74 2.45
CA ALA A 166 20.78 24.74 1.54
C ALA A 166 22.03 24.19 0.84
N ASP A 167 21.97 24.00 -0.47
CA ASP A 167 23.18 23.79 -1.28
C ASP A 167 23.95 25.13 -1.32
N GLU A 168 25.17 25.16 -0.78
CA GLU A 168 26.06 26.33 -0.85
C GLU A 168 26.32 26.82 -2.30
N LYS A 169 26.07 25.99 -3.32
CA LYS A 169 26.08 26.43 -4.72
C LYS A 169 24.84 27.22 -5.11
N GLU A 170 23.64 26.79 -4.73
CA GLU A 170 22.39 27.49 -5.06
C GLU A 170 22.21 28.76 -4.22
N HIS A 171 22.61 28.73 -2.94
CA HIS A 171 22.50 29.89 -2.05
C HIS A 171 23.45 31.04 -2.49
N ARG A 172 24.60 30.73 -3.09
CA ARG A 172 25.47 31.73 -3.75
C ARG A 172 24.87 32.30 -5.04
N LEU A 173 24.14 31.49 -5.80
CA LEU A 173 23.55 31.93 -7.07
C LEU A 173 22.43 32.94 -6.82
N MET A 174 21.59 32.73 -5.79
CA MET A 174 20.57 33.69 -5.40
C MET A 174 21.16 35.01 -4.86
N LEU A 175 22.16 34.94 -3.96
CA LEU A 175 22.80 36.15 -3.41
C LEU A 175 23.59 36.97 -4.45
N SER A 176 23.98 36.37 -5.58
CA SER A 176 24.61 37.08 -6.70
C SER A 176 23.64 37.82 -7.62
N ASN A 177 22.33 37.57 -7.50
CA ASN A 177 21.29 38.21 -8.32
C ASN A 177 20.54 39.34 -7.61
N GLU A 178 20.86 39.61 -6.35
CA GLU A 178 20.31 40.75 -5.58
C GLU A 178 21.30 41.91 -5.41
N TYR A 179 22.38 41.94 -6.22
CA TYR A 179 23.27 43.11 -6.41
C TYR A 179 23.39 43.51 -7.88
#